data_AF-A0A7C1B4K4-F1
#
_entry.id   AF-A0A7C1B4K4-F1
#
_cell.length_a   1.000
_cell.length_b   1.000
_cell.length_c   1.000
_cell.angle_alpha   90.00
_cell.angle_beta   90.00
_cell.angle_gamma   90.00
#
_symmetry.space_group_name_H-M   'P 1'
#
loop_
_entity.id
_entity.type
_entity.pdbx_description
1 polymer ?
#
loop_
_entity_poly.entity_id
_entity_poly.type
_entity_poly.pdbx_seq_one_letter_code
_entity_poly.pdbx_strand_id
1 'polypeptide(L)'
;MDNGDIDKVFSILEEEVSAFRVPIVGRVAAEKDSFKVLISTMLSLRTKDKVTEEATTRLFSIAPGPEEMSCLDIHTIEDAIY
;
A
#
# COMPACT_ATOMS: atom_id res chain seq x y z
N MET A 1 -14.41 28.52 12.07
CA MET A 1 -13.51 27.37 11.99
C MET A 1 -12.91 27.15 13.36
N ASP A 2 -13.62 26.36 14.16
CA ASP A 2 -13.19 25.82 15.44
C ASP A 2 -13.14 24.29 15.37
N ASN A 3 -12.91 23.62 16.51
CA ASN A 3 -12.87 22.15 16.54
C ASN A 3 -14.22 21.51 16.18
N GLY A 4 -15.35 22.14 16.48
CA GLY A 4 -16.67 21.61 16.14
C GLY A 4 -16.93 21.61 14.63
N ASP A 5 -16.38 22.59 13.91
CA ASP A 5 -16.38 22.60 12.45
C ASP A 5 -15.56 21.42 11.88
N ILE A 6 -14.42 21.08 12.49
CA ILE A 6 -13.58 19.94 12.07
C ILE A 6 -14.31 18.62 12.30
N ASP A 7 -14.91 18.42 13.47
CA ASP A 7 -15.66 17.19 13.81
C ASP A 7 -16.77 16.95 12.79
N LYS A 8 -17.52 18.00 12.43
CA LYS A 8 -18.57 17.92 11.42
C LYS A 8 -18.04 17.51 10.04
N VAL A 9 -16.87 18.04 9.64
CA VAL A 9 -16.23 17.64 8.37
C VAL A 9 -15.82 16.18 8.40
N PHE A 10 -15.22 15.70 9.49
CA PHE A 10 -14.82 14.30 9.62
C PHE A 10 -16.03 13.35 9.56
N SER A 11 -17.15 13.66 10.22
CA SER A 11 -18.36 12.83 10.11
C SER A 11 -18.87 12.69 8.68
N ILE A 12 -18.84 13.78 7.90
CA ILE A 12 -19.24 13.74 6.47
C ILE A 12 -18.24 12.90 5.66
N LEU A 13 -16.93 13.08 5.88
CA LEU A 13 -15.90 12.33 5.16
C LEU A 13 -15.95 10.82 5.48
N GLU A 14 -16.24 10.44 6.72
CA GLU A 14 -16.39 9.03 7.12
C GLU A 14 -17.56 8.34 6.40
N GLU A 15 -18.68 9.04 6.20
CA GLU A 15 -19.81 8.50 5.42
C GLU A 15 -19.44 8.36 3.94
N GLU A 16 -18.90 9.41 3.33
CA GLU A 16 -18.59 9.46 1.90
C GLU A 16 -17.46 8.49 1.51
N VAL A 17 -16.43 8.33 2.36
CA VAL A 17 -15.27 7.47 2.03
C VAL A 17 -15.66 5.99 1.91
N SER A 18 -16.76 5.57 2.53
CA SER A 18 -17.26 4.19 2.47
C SER A 18 -17.65 3.74 1.05
N ALA A 19 -18.00 4.70 0.17
CA ALA A 19 -18.34 4.45 -1.23
C ALA A 19 -17.10 4.33 -2.14
N PHE A 20 -15.91 4.72 -1.67
CA PHE A 20 -14.70 4.69 -2.47
C PHE A 20 -13.97 3.35 -2.41
N ARG A 21 -13.25 3.02 -3.49
CA ARG A 21 -12.36 1.85 -3.51
C ARG A 21 -11.22 2.07 -2.52
N VAL A 22 -11.05 1.11 -1.61
CA VAL A 22 -9.92 1.11 -0.66
C VAL A 22 -8.59 1.05 -1.43
N PRO A 23 -7.64 1.98 -1.16
CA PRO A 23 -6.31 1.96 -1.79
C PRO A 23 -5.56 0.65 -1.53
N ILE A 24 -4.65 0.27 -2.42
CA ILE A 24 -3.88 -0.98 -2.33
C ILE A 24 -3.20 -1.16 -0.97
N VAL A 25 -2.56 -0.12 -0.45
CA VAL A 25 -1.89 -0.19 0.87
C VAL A 25 -2.89 -0.48 1.99
N GLY A 26 -4.10 0.07 1.92
CA GLY A 26 -5.18 -0.22 2.87
C GLY A 26 -5.65 -1.68 2.78
N ARG A 27 -5.69 -2.24 1.56
CA ARG A 27 -5.99 -3.67 1.36
C ARG A 27 -4.89 -4.58 1.91
N VAL A 28 -3.63 -4.25 1.65
CA VAL A 28 -2.47 -5.00 2.19
C VAL A 28 -2.42 -4.91 3.73
N ALA A 29 -2.76 -3.76 4.30
CA ALA A 29 -2.83 -3.59 5.76
C ALA A 29 -3.88 -4.49 6.43
N ALA A 30 -4.94 -4.88 5.71
CA ALA A 30 -5.94 -5.82 6.22
C ALA A 30 -5.36 -7.23 6.45
N GLU A 31 -4.29 -7.61 5.74
CA GLU A 31 -3.58 -8.89 5.95
C GLU A 31 -2.76 -8.91 7.25
N LYS A 32 -2.54 -7.74 7.89
CA LYS A 32 -1.76 -7.57 9.13
C LYS A 32 -0.32 -8.09 9.04
N ASP A 33 0.26 -8.04 7.83
CA ASP A 33 1.67 -8.34 7.59
C ASP A 33 2.49 -7.04 7.54
N SER A 34 3.25 -6.78 8.60
CA SER A 34 4.06 -5.57 8.75
C SER A 34 5.10 -5.39 7.63
N PHE A 35 5.67 -6.50 7.13
CA PHE A 35 6.66 -6.47 6.07
C PHE A 35 6.02 -6.06 4.75
N LYS A 36 4.92 -6.71 4.38
CA LYS A 36 4.21 -6.37 3.14
C LYS A 36 3.64 -4.95 3.16
N VAL A 37 3.17 -4.48 4.31
CA VAL A 37 2.72 -3.08 4.49
C VAL A 37 3.87 -2.11 4.25
N LEU A 38 5.05 -2.35 4.83
CA LEU A 38 6.22 -1.50 4.65
C LEU A 38 6.63 -1.42 3.16
N ILE A 39 6.82 -2.56 2.51
CA ILE A 39 7.24 -2.62 1.11
C ILE A 39 6.19 -1.99 0.18
N SER A 40 4.90 -2.31 0.37
CA SER A 40 3.81 -1.71 -0.42
C SER A 40 3.74 -0.20 -0.24
N THR A 41 4.00 0.30 0.98
CA THR A 41 4.05 1.74 1.26
C THR A 41 5.21 2.40 0.51
N MET A 42 6.42 1.81 0.55
CA MET A 42 7.57 2.33 -0.20
C MET A 42 7.29 2.41 -1.71
N LEU A 43 6.70 1.36 -2.29
CA LEU A 43 6.39 1.31 -3.72
C LEU A 43 5.23 2.23 -4.13
N SER A 44 4.34 2.57 -3.20
CA SER A 44 3.23 3.51 -3.45
C SER A 44 3.67 4.97 -3.64
N LEU A 45 4.90 5.31 -3.23
CA LEU A 45 5.40 6.67 -3.31
C LEU A 45 5.50 7.12 -4.77
N ARG A 46 4.79 8.20 -5.13
CA ARG A 46 4.76 8.79 -6.48
C ARG A 46 4.26 7.84 -7.60
N THR A 47 3.61 6.73 -7.26
CA THR A 47 3.01 5.80 -8.21
C THR A 47 1.48 5.80 -8.10
N LYS A 48 0.80 5.22 -9.09
CA LYS A 48 -0.66 5.02 -9.05
C LYS A 48 -0.95 3.67 -8.40
N ASP A 49 -2.09 3.58 -7.72
CA ASP A 49 -2.57 2.37 -7.03
C ASP A 49 -2.44 1.08 -7.88
N LYS A 50 -2.79 1.15 -9.16
CA LYS A 50 -2.67 0.02 -10.10
C LYS A 50 -1.21 -0.42 -10.32
N VAL A 51 -0.30 0.53 -10.48
CA VAL A 51 1.13 0.24 -10.68
C VAL A 51 1.72 -0.39 -9.43
N THR A 52 1.37 0.15 -8.26
CA THR A 52 1.78 -0.40 -6.96
C THR A 52 1.26 -1.83 -6.78
N GLU A 53 -0.01 -2.09 -7.10
CA GLU A 53 -0.63 -3.42 -7.02
C GLU A 53 0.08 -4.44 -7.91
N GLU A 54 0.40 -4.06 -9.15
CA GLU A 54 1.12 -4.94 -10.08
C GLU A 54 2.56 -5.21 -9.60
N ALA A 55 3.28 -4.18 -9.16
CA ALA A 55 4.65 -4.30 -8.66
C ALA A 55 4.75 -5.14 -7.38
N THR A 56 3.89 -4.88 -6.38
CA THR A 56 3.88 -5.66 -5.13
C THR A 56 3.48 -7.11 -5.38
N THR A 57 2.53 -7.36 -6.28
CA THR A 57 2.13 -8.73 -6.65
C THR A 57 3.29 -9.50 -7.26
N ARG A 58 4.01 -8.90 -8.23
CA ARG A 58 5.22 -9.52 -8.82
C ARG A 58 6.27 -9.78 -7.76
N LEU A 59 6.63 -8.75 -6.99
CA LEU A 59 7.70 -8.83 -6.01
C LEU A 59 7.41 -9.88 -4.92
N PHE A 60 6.20 -9.90 -4.34
CA PHE A 60 5.83 -10.87 -3.30
C PHE A 60 5.63 -12.30 -3.82
N SER A 61 5.42 -12.48 -5.13
CA SER A 61 5.42 -13.83 -5.73
C SER A 61 6.83 -14.45 -5.77
N ILE A 62 7.87 -13.61 -5.81
CA ILE A 62 9.28 -14.02 -5.83
C ILE A 62 9.84 -14.09 -4.41
N ALA A 63 9.53 -13.08 -3.58
CA ALA A 63 10.00 -12.94 -2.21
C ALA A 63 8.83 -12.55 -1.28
N PRO A 64 8.10 -13.53 -0.71
CA PRO A 64 6.94 -13.26 0.13
C PRO A 64 7.29 -12.66 1.50
N GLY A 65 8.52 -12.87 1.98
CA GLY A 65 9.00 -12.41 3.28
C GLY A 65 10.35 -11.69 3.22
N PRO A 66 10.80 -11.10 4.34
CA PRO A 66 12.03 -10.34 4.42
C PRO A 66 13.27 -11.22 4.19
N GLU A 67 13.26 -12.48 4.61
CA GLU A 67 14.37 -13.41 4.41
C GLU A 67 14.60 -13.69 2.92
N GLU A 68 13.53 -14.02 2.18
CA GLU A 68 13.62 -14.24 0.73
C GLU A 68 14.02 -12.97 -0.01
N MET A 69 13.44 -11.82 0.39
CA MET A 69 13.75 -10.51 -0.22
C MET A 69 15.23 -10.17 -0.08
N SER A 70 15.81 -10.44 1.10
CA SER A 70 17.22 -10.14 1.39
C SER A 70 18.20 -10.97 0.55
N CYS A 71 17.75 -12.09 -0.02
CA CYS A 71 18.54 -12.96 -0.88
C CYS A 71 18.49 -12.56 -2.36
N LEU A 72 17.59 -11.67 -2.76
CA LEU A 72 17.46 -11.24 -4.15
C LEU A 72 18.58 -10.27 -4.53
N ASP A 73 19.08 -10.41 -5.76
CA ASP A 73 19.93 -9.39 -6.35
C ASP A 73 19.10 -8.16 -6.76
N ILE A 74 19.78 -7.02 -6.88
CA ILE A 74 19.13 -5.73 -7.18
C ILE A 74 18.41 -5.76 -8.53
N HIS A 75 18.93 -6.46 -9.53
CA HIS A 75 18.32 -6.52 -10.87
C HIS A 75 16.99 -7.26 -10.83
N THR A 76 16.91 -8.36 -10.07
CA THR A 76 15.65 -9.08 -9.84
C THR A 76 14.59 -8.19 -9.16
N ILE A 77 15.00 -7.36 -8.20
CA ILE A 77 14.09 -6.40 -7.55
C ILE A 77 13.64 -5.32 -8.54
N GLU A 78 14.55 -4.77 -9.34
CA GLU A 78 14.27 -3.74 -10.33
C GLU A 78 13.25 -4.22 -11.38
N ASP A 79 13.46 -5.41 -11.95
CA ASP A 79 12.55 -6.02 -12.91
C ASP A 79 11.16 -6.30 -12.31
N ALA A 80 11.10 -6.59 -11.01
CA ALA A 80 9.83 -6.85 -10.34
C ALA A 80 9.01 -5.57 -10.13
N ILE A 81 9.65 -4.40 -9.96
CA ILE A 81 8.98 -3.14 -9.56
C ILE A 81 8.76 -2.12 -10.69
N TYR A 82 9.41 -2.28 -11.84
CA TYR A 82 9.14 -1.52 -13.07
C TYR A 82 8.26 -2.30 -14.06
#